data_AF-T0YW26-F1
#
_entry.id   AF-T0YW26-F1
#
_cell.length_a   1.000
_cell.length_b   1.000
_cell.length_c   1.000
_cell.angle_alpha   90.00
_cell.angle_beta   90.00
_cell.angle_gamma   90.00
#
_symmetry.space_group_name_H-M   'P 1'
#
loop_
_entity.id
_entity.type
_entity.pdbx_description
1 polymer ?
#
loop_
_entity_poly.entity_id
_entity_poly.type
_entity_poly.pdbx_seq_one_letter_code
_entity_poly.pdbx_strand_id
1 'polypeptide(L)'
;ELLRACEAGEFAKEGLPEVLAALKAQGDSMDVPRAIAAAGFTGLSTEELARLAEALVDRNADLVGQRGIGAFSPLMGDLMREVRGRRDGQEIAEALRRAIGRRTSGKPAP
;
A
#
# COMPACT_ATOMS: atom_id res chain seq x y z
N GLU A 1 8.83 15.25 16.30
CA GLU A 1 8.36 15.56 14.94
C GLU A 1 7.98 14.30 14.17
N LEU A 2 8.85 13.28 14.11
CA LEU A 2 8.57 12.00 13.43
C LEU A 2 7.20 11.37 13.79
N LEU A 3 6.93 11.20 15.08
CA LEU A 3 5.64 10.62 15.54
C LEU A 3 4.44 11.49 15.13
N ARG A 4 4.59 12.82 15.13
CA ARG A 4 3.53 13.74 14.68
C ARG A 4 3.27 13.59 13.19
N ALA A 5 4.31 13.43 12.36
CA ALA A 5 4.15 13.18 10.93
C ALA A 5 3.46 11.83 10.66
N CYS A 6 3.76 10.80 11.46
CA CYS A 6 3.05 9.52 11.40
C CYS A 6 1.56 9.67 11.80
N GLU A 7 1.26 10.41 12.86
CA GLU A 7 -0.12 10.68 13.30
C GLU A 7 -0.90 11.56 12.32
N ALA A 8 -0.21 12.46 11.61
CA ALA A 8 -0.77 13.30 10.56
C ALA A 8 -1.01 12.54 9.24
N GLY A 9 -0.61 11.27 9.15
CA GLY A 9 -0.83 10.43 7.97
C GLY A 9 0.12 10.70 6.80
N GLU A 10 1.25 11.38 7.04
CA GLU A 10 2.27 11.60 5.99
C GLU A 10 2.93 10.27 5.54
N PHE A 11 2.93 9.28 6.42
CA PHE A 11 3.32 7.89 6.15
C PHE A 11 2.65 6.95 7.16
N ALA A 12 2.60 5.66 6.86
CA ALA A 12 1.99 4.66 7.74
C ALA A 12 2.94 4.21 8.86
N LYS A 13 2.39 3.71 9.97
CA LYS A 13 3.17 3.21 11.13
C LYS A 13 4.23 2.18 10.76
N GLU A 14 3.93 1.32 9.79
CA GLU A 14 4.85 0.32 9.24
C GLU A 14 6.11 0.92 8.60
N GLY A 15 6.09 2.20 8.21
CA GLY A 15 7.22 2.93 7.62
C GLY A 15 8.13 3.60 8.66
N LEU A 16 7.80 3.54 9.96
CA LEU A 16 8.66 4.09 11.00
C LEU A 16 10.12 3.60 10.94
N PRO A 17 10.40 2.30 10.73
CA PRO A 17 11.78 1.80 10.62
C PRO A 17 12.56 2.44 9.47
N GLU A 18 11.95 2.59 8.31
CA GLU A 18 12.58 3.13 7.10
C GLU A 18 12.82 4.64 7.22
N VAL A 19 11.87 5.41 7.77
CA VAL A 19 12.08 6.85 8.03
C VAL A 19 13.17 7.04 9.08
N LEU A 20 13.20 6.22 10.13
CA LEU A 20 14.24 6.28 11.15
C LEU A 20 15.62 5.93 10.59
N ALA A 21 15.70 4.93 9.70
CA ALA A 21 16.93 4.60 8.99
C ALA A 21 17.42 5.75 8.10
N ALA A 22 16.51 6.43 7.40
CA ALA A 22 16.83 7.61 6.59
C ALA A 22 17.34 8.79 7.44
N LEU A 23 16.70 9.06 8.58
CA LEU A 23 17.18 10.06 9.55
C LEU A 23 18.59 9.74 10.06
N LYS A 24 18.83 8.48 10.42
CA LYS A 24 20.13 8.03 10.92
C LYS A 24 21.23 8.16 9.86
N ALA A 25 20.93 7.92 8.58
CA ALA A 25 21.93 7.90 7.52
C ALA A 25 22.65 9.24 7.30
N GLN A 26 22.00 10.37 7.62
CA GLN A 26 22.53 11.71 7.36
C GLN A 26 22.61 12.61 8.61
N GLY A 27 22.37 12.04 9.79
CA GLY A 27 22.54 12.70 11.09
C GLY A 27 21.74 14.00 11.21
N ASP A 28 22.33 15.01 11.87
CA ASP A 28 21.67 16.28 12.21
C ASP A 28 21.27 17.15 10.99
N SER A 29 21.70 16.78 9.78
CA SER A 29 21.37 17.52 8.54
C SER A 29 20.05 17.07 7.89
N MET A 30 19.49 15.94 8.34
CA MET A 30 18.26 15.37 7.81
C MET A 30 17.06 15.73 8.67
N ASP A 31 16.03 16.30 8.05
CA ASP A 31 14.74 16.56 8.69
C ASP A 31 13.72 15.46 8.38
N VAL A 32 12.61 15.45 9.12
CA VAL A 32 11.55 14.43 8.98
C VAL A 32 10.94 14.43 7.57
N PRO A 33 10.56 15.57 6.97
CA PRO A 33 10.02 15.58 5.60
C PRO A 33 10.97 14.98 4.56
N ARG A 34 12.26 15.30 4.61
CA ARG A 34 13.26 14.73 3.69
C ARG A 34 13.48 13.25 3.95
N ALA A 35 13.45 12.81 5.21
CA ALA A 35 13.55 11.39 5.54
C ALA A 35 12.34 10.59 5.01
N ILE A 36 11.12 11.13 5.11
CA ILE A 36 9.91 10.53 4.53
C ILE A 36 10.03 10.41 3.00
N ALA A 37 10.53 11.45 2.35
CA ALA A 37 10.79 11.43 0.90
C ALA A 37 11.86 10.39 0.52
N ALA A 38 12.97 10.36 1.25
CA ALA A 38 14.06 9.40 1.04
C ALA A 38 13.63 7.94 1.30
N ALA A 39 12.69 7.71 2.22
CA ALA A 39 12.07 6.42 2.47
C ALA A 39 11.04 6.00 1.40
N GLY A 40 10.75 6.87 0.42
CA GLY A 40 9.81 6.57 -0.67
C GLY A 40 8.34 6.63 -0.27
N PHE A 41 8.02 7.27 0.87
CA PHE A 41 6.65 7.35 1.38
C PHE A 41 5.87 8.56 0.90
N THR A 42 6.51 9.44 0.13
CA THR A 42 5.80 10.52 -0.56
C THR A 42 5.02 9.99 -1.77
N GLY A 43 3.82 10.52 -1.97
CA GLY A 43 3.19 10.51 -3.29
C GLY A 43 2.32 9.29 -3.68
N LEU A 44 1.93 8.39 -2.77
CA LEU A 44 0.95 7.36 -3.14
C LEU A 44 -0.49 7.88 -3.01
N SER A 45 -1.09 8.32 -4.11
CA SER A 45 -2.48 8.80 -4.11
C SER A 45 -3.49 7.65 -3.96
N THR A 46 -4.74 7.97 -3.59
CA THR A 46 -5.80 6.95 -3.46
C THR A 46 -6.10 6.29 -4.81
N GLU A 47 -6.02 7.06 -5.89
CA GLU A 47 -6.19 6.59 -7.27
C GLU A 47 -5.04 5.68 -7.68
N GLU A 48 -3.80 6.01 -7.29
CA GLU A 48 -2.65 5.18 -7.57
C GLU A 48 -2.69 3.86 -6.79
N LEU A 49 -3.06 3.89 -5.51
CA LEU A 49 -3.31 2.69 -4.73
C LEU A 49 -4.40 1.80 -5.37
N ALA A 50 -5.48 2.41 -5.89
CA ALA A 50 -6.52 1.68 -6.60
C ALA A 50 -5.99 1.01 -7.88
N ARG A 51 -5.17 1.72 -8.66
CA ARG A 51 -4.52 1.16 -9.87
C ARG A 51 -3.57 0.01 -9.54
N LEU A 52 -2.78 0.13 -8.47
CA LEU A 52 -1.89 -0.96 -8.02
C LEU A 52 -2.69 -2.19 -7.60
N ALA A 53 -3.79 -2.00 -6.87
CA ALA A 53 -4.68 -3.09 -6.47
C ALA A 53 -5.34 -3.77 -7.69
N GLU A 54 -5.81 -3.00 -8.67
CA GLU A 54 -6.36 -3.52 -9.93
C GLU A 54 -5.31 -4.32 -10.71
N ALA A 55 -4.12 -3.74 -10.92
CA ALA A 55 -3.04 -4.41 -11.61
C ALA A 55 -2.63 -5.72 -10.91
N LEU A 56 -2.60 -5.74 -9.57
CA LEU A 56 -2.32 -6.96 -8.81
C LEU A 56 -3.41 -8.02 -9.01
N VAL A 57 -4.68 -7.63 -9.00
CA VAL A 57 -5.82 -8.52 -9.28
C VAL A 57 -5.74 -9.09 -10.69
N ASP A 58 -5.43 -8.26 -11.68
CA ASP A 58 -5.33 -8.66 -13.08
C ASP A 58 -4.16 -9.64 -13.32
N ARG A 59 -2.99 -9.38 -12.71
CA ARG A 59 -1.85 -10.31 -12.72
C ARG A 59 -2.17 -11.66 -12.07
N ASN A 60 -3.17 -11.70 -11.18
CA ASN A 60 -3.60 -12.89 -10.45
C ASN A 60 -5.03 -13.32 -10.84
N ALA A 61 -5.45 -13.06 -12.08
CA ALA A 61 -6.81 -13.30 -12.54
C ALA A 61 -7.27 -14.75 -12.32
N ASP A 62 -6.38 -15.74 -12.48
CA ASP A 62 -6.72 -17.16 -12.25
C ASP A 62 -7.03 -17.45 -10.79
N LEU A 63 -6.19 -16.95 -9.87
CA LEU A 63 -6.39 -17.09 -8.42
C LEU A 63 -7.69 -16.42 -7.99
N VAL A 64 -7.96 -15.21 -8.49
CA VAL A 64 -9.17 -14.44 -8.20
C VAL A 64 -10.40 -15.11 -8.81
N GLY A 65 -10.29 -15.66 -10.03
CA GLY A 65 -11.37 -16.40 -10.69
C GLY A 65 -11.75 -17.68 -9.95
N GLN A 66 -10.76 -18.40 -9.40
CA GLN A 66 -10.99 -19.64 -8.66
C GLN A 66 -11.49 -19.41 -7.23
N ARG A 67 -10.94 -18.40 -6.52
CA ARG A 67 -11.19 -18.20 -5.08
C ARG A 67 -12.11 -17.02 -4.77
N GLY A 68 -12.38 -16.15 -5.73
CA GLY A 68 -13.12 -14.91 -5.52
C GLY A 68 -12.51 -14.09 -4.39
N ILE A 69 -13.34 -13.74 -3.40
CA ILE A 69 -12.88 -13.02 -2.20
C ILE A 69 -11.83 -13.80 -1.38
N GLY A 70 -11.77 -15.13 -1.51
CA GLY A 70 -10.73 -15.96 -0.87
C GLY A 70 -9.31 -15.70 -1.38
N ALA A 71 -9.16 -15.01 -2.52
CA ALA A 71 -7.86 -14.51 -2.98
C ALA A 71 -7.36 -13.29 -2.19
N PHE A 72 -8.20 -12.69 -1.33
CA PHE A 72 -7.84 -11.49 -0.58
C PHE A 72 -6.59 -11.68 0.29
N SER A 73 -6.53 -12.71 1.13
CA SER A 73 -5.39 -12.90 2.05
C SER A 73 -4.03 -13.02 1.35
N PRO A 74 -3.85 -13.87 0.32
CA PRO A 74 -2.55 -13.93 -0.37
C PRO A 74 -2.22 -12.62 -1.08
N LEU A 75 -3.18 -11.99 -1.77
CA LEU A 75 -2.95 -10.73 -2.48
C LEU A 75 -2.71 -9.55 -1.54
N MET A 76 -3.27 -9.57 -0.33
CA MET A 76 -3.02 -8.55 0.68
C MET A 76 -1.55 -8.56 1.09
N GLY A 77 -0.96 -9.75 1.28
CA GLY A 77 0.46 -9.87 1.62
C GLY A 77 1.40 -9.38 0.53
N ASP A 78 1.01 -9.50 -0.74
CA ASP A 78 1.78 -8.97 -1.86
C ASP A 78 1.61 -7.45 -2.00
N LEU A 79 0.38 -6.95 -1.93
CA LEU A 79 0.11 -5.51 -2.01
C LEU A 79 0.76 -4.75 -0.86
N MET A 80 0.65 -5.26 0.38
CA MET A 80 1.30 -4.66 1.56
C MET A 80 2.83 -4.60 1.42
N ARG A 81 3.45 -5.54 0.69
CA ARG A 81 4.89 -5.51 0.44
C ARG A 81 5.26 -4.45 -0.58
N GLU A 82 4.42 -4.27 -1.59
CA GLU A 82 4.61 -3.29 -2.67
C GLU A 82 4.41 -1.85 -2.19
N VAL A 83 3.49 -1.61 -1.25
CA VAL A 83 3.15 -0.27 -0.75
C VAL A 83 3.45 -0.06 0.74
N ARG A 84 4.32 -0.90 1.33
CA ARG A 84 4.68 -0.83 2.76
C ARG A 84 5.05 0.60 3.15
N GLY A 85 4.53 1.08 4.28
CA GLY A 85 4.85 2.39 4.82
C GLY A 85 4.23 3.58 4.06
N ARG A 86 3.72 3.37 2.83
CA ARG A 86 3.16 4.44 2.00
C ARG A 86 1.71 4.77 2.33
N ARG A 87 0.91 3.79 2.76
CA ARG A 87 -0.54 3.93 3.06
C ARG A 87 -0.95 3.05 4.23
N ASP A 88 -2.07 3.42 4.86
CA ASP A 88 -2.62 2.66 5.97
C ASP A 88 -3.14 1.28 5.50
N GLY A 89 -2.96 0.27 6.34
CA GLY A 89 -3.38 -1.10 6.05
C GLY A 89 -4.88 -1.23 5.76
N GLN A 90 -5.71 -0.40 6.39
CA GLN A 90 -7.15 -0.36 6.13
C GLN A 90 -7.44 0.14 4.71
N GLU A 91 -6.79 1.22 4.27
CA GLU A 91 -6.98 1.78 2.94
C GLU A 91 -6.52 0.80 1.84
N ILE A 92 -5.40 0.11 2.09
CA ILE A 92 -4.89 -0.96 1.22
C ILE A 92 -5.90 -2.11 1.13
N ALA A 93 -6.43 -2.55 2.27
CA ALA A 93 -7.41 -3.64 2.34
C ALA A 93 -8.68 -3.27 1.59
N GLU A 94 -9.18 -2.05 1.77
CA GLU A 94 -10.36 -1.55 1.09
C GLU A 94 -10.16 -1.45 -0.43
N ALA A 95 -9.03 -0.91 -0.88
CA ALA A 95 -8.69 -0.84 -2.30
C ALA A 95 -8.67 -2.23 -2.95
N LEU A 96 -8.02 -3.19 -2.30
CA LEU A 96 -7.93 -4.57 -2.78
C LEU A 96 -9.29 -5.28 -2.80
N ARG A 97 -10.10 -5.13 -1.75
CA ARG A 97 -11.48 -5.70 -1.72
C ARG A 97 -12.32 -5.16 -2.87
N ARG A 98 -12.26 -3.85 -3.11
CA ARG A 98 -12.98 -3.21 -4.23
C ARG A 98 -12.51 -3.76 -5.59
N ALA A 99 -11.20 -3.92 -5.79
CA ALA A 99 -10.64 -4.46 -7.02
C ALA A 99 -11.08 -5.92 -7.26
N ILE A 100 -10.96 -6.79 -6.26
CA ILE A 100 -11.42 -8.19 -6.33
C ILE A 100 -12.93 -8.24 -6.61
N GLY A 101 -13.72 -7.43 -5.90
CA GLY A 101 -15.16 -7.36 -6.07
C GLY A 101 -15.56 -6.96 -7.49
N ARG A 102 -14.92 -5.95 -8.09
CA ARG A 102 -15.16 -5.55 -9.49
C ARG A 102 -14.88 -6.71 -10.46
N ARG A 103 -13.79 -7.44 -10.25
CA ARG A 103 -13.41 -8.56 -11.12
C ARG A 103 -14.37 -9.74 -11.04
N THR A 104 -14.91 -10.03 -9.86
CA THR A 104 -15.82 -11.17 -9.63
C THR A 104 -17.28 -10.85 -9.95
N SER A 105 -17.71 -9.59 -9.80
CA SER A 105 -19.06 -9.14 -10.16
C SER A 105 -19.25 -8.87 -11.66
N GLY A 106 -18.16 -8.70 -12.41
CA GLY A 106 -18.14 -8.49 -13.87
C GLY A 106 -17.89 -9.75 -14.71
N LYS A 107 -18.30 -10.95 -14.29
CA LYS A 107 -18.16 -12.16 -15.11
C LYS A 107 -19.15 -12.12 -16.29
N PRO A 108 -18.74 -12.11 -17.58
CA PRO A 108 -19.64 -12.52 -18.64
C PRO A 108 -19.98 -14.01 -18.43
N ALA A 109 -21.27 -14.33 -18.52
CA ALA A 109 -21.82 -15.68 -18.47
C ALA A 109 -21.09 -16.63 -19.46
N PRO A 110 -21.05 -17.95 -19.18
CA PRO A 110 -20.24 -18.93 -19.91
C PRO A 110 -20.46 -18.92 -21.43
#